data_AF-A0A3D5JH60-F1
#
_entry.id   AF-A0A3D5JH60-F1
#
_cell.length_a   1.000
_cell.length_b   1.000
_cell.length_c   1.000
_cell.angle_alpha   90.00
_cell.angle_beta   90.00
_cell.angle_gamma   90.00
#
_symmetry.space_group_name_H-M   'P 1'
#
loop_
_entity.id
_entity.type
_entity.pdbx_description
1 polymer ?
#
loop_
_entity_poly.entity_id
_entity_poly.type
_entity_poly.pdbx_seq_one_letter_code
_entity_poly.pdbx_strand_id
1 'polypeptide(L)'
;RAVTAHDDWELGMLYRATTLAGSLVLGLAMVRGEMSAEAMFDAAFLDELWQTEKWGSDWEAEDRRSNIRAELAHAELFLGLLRGEG
;
A
#
# COMPACT_ATOMS: atom_id res chain seq x y z
N ARG A 1 13.03 13.91 -10.59
CA ARG A 1 11.71 14.36 -10.11
C ARG A 1 10.95 13.11 -9.67
N ALA A 2 10.63 12.94 -8.37
CA ALA A 2 10.14 11.65 -7.87
C ALA A 2 8.61 11.48 -7.96
N VAL A 3 7.85 12.53 -7.62
CA VAL A 3 6.37 12.51 -7.65
C VAL A 3 5.84 12.93 -9.02
N THR A 4 6.31 14.06 -9.55
CA THR A 4 5.83 14.66 -10.81
C THR A 4 6.28 13.92 -12.08
N ALA A 5 6.78 12.69 -11.97
CA ALA A 5 7.16 11.84 -13.09
C ALA A 5 6.03 10.88 -13.50
N HIS A 6 5.00 10.75 -12.66
CA HIS A 6 3.86 9.87 -12.85
C HIS A 6 2.76 10.59 -13.64
N ASP A 7 2.00 9.84 -14.43
CA ASP A 7 0.76 10.33 -15.04
C ASP A 7 -0.38 10.49 -14.01
N ASP A 8 -1.53 10.99 -14.44
CA ASP A 8 -2.66 11.26 -13.53
C ASP A 8 -3.19 10.01 -12.82
N TRP A 9 -3.14 8.85 -13.48
CA TRP A 9 -3.62 7.58 -12.94
C TRP A 9 -2.63 7.01 -11.91
N GLU A 10 -1.35 6.98 -12.27
CA GLU A 10 -0.27 6.60 -11.38
C GLU A 10 -0.17 7.53 -10.16
N LEU A 11 -0.39 8.84 -10.35
CA LEU A 11 -0.42 9.81 -9.26
C LEU A 11 -1.60 9.57 -8.31
N GLY A 12 -2.76 9.18 -8.85
CA GLY A 12 -3.90 8.74 -8.05
C GLY A 12 -3.56 7.54 -7.17
N MET A 13 -2.89 6.53 -7.73
CA MET A 13 -2.44 5.36 -6.98
C MET A 13 -1.37 5.71 -5.95
N LEU A 14 -0.43 6.58 -6.30
CA LEU A 14 0.59 7.08 -5.37
C LEU A 14 -0.04 7.80 -4.17
N TYR A 15 -1.03 8.66 -4.40
CA TYR A 15 -1.77 9.34 -3.35
C TYR A 15 -2.45 8.34 -2.41
N ARG A 16 -3.15 7.34 -2.97
CA ARG A 16 -3.83 6.30 -2.19
C ARG A 16 -2.86 5.49 -1.35
N ALA A 17 -1.82 4.94 -1.98
CA ALA A 17 -0.80 4.14 -1.30
C ALA A 17 -0.11 4.93 -0.17
N THR A 18 0.28 6.17 -0.45
CA THR A 18 0.91 7.06 0.53
C THR A 18 0.00 7.33 1.73
N THR A 19 -1.30 7.57 1.49
CA THR A 19 -2.26 7.90 2.55
C THR A 19 -2.58 6.70 3.42
N LEU A 20 -2.72 5.51 2.81
CA LEU A 20 -3.02 4.26 3.52
C LEU A 20 -1.84 3.80 4.39
N ALA A 21 -0.61 3.92 3.89
CA ALA A 21 0.60 3.52 4.61
C ALA A 21 1.20 4.63 5.50
N GLY A 22 0.73 5.88 5.37
CA GLY A 22 1.33 7.04 6.04
C GLY A 22 2.77 7.34 5.59
N SER A 23 3.20 6.86 4.42
CA SER A 23 4.59 6.95 3.96
C SER A 23 4.68 7.14 2.44
N LEU A 24 5.24 8.29 2.02
CA LEU A 24 5.50 8.58 0.61
C LEU A 24 6.58 7.65 0.03
N VAL A 25 7.57 7.26 0.84
CA VAL A 25 8.67 6.41 0.37
C VAL A 25 8.15 5.02 0.01
N LEU A 26 7.32 4.43 0.87
CA LEU A 26 6.68 3.15 0.60
C LEU A 26 5.74 3.25 -0.62
N GLY A 27 4.93 4.32 -0.69
CA GLY A 27 4.07 4.55 -1.85
C GLY A 27 4.83 4.65 -3.17
N LEU A 28 5.97 5.36 -3.20
CA LEU A 28 6.83 5.45 -4.38
C LEU A 28 7.44 4.11 -4.76
N ALA A 29 7.91 3.32 -3.79
CA ALA A 29 8.48 2.00 -4.04
C ALA A 29 7.44 1.06 -4.66
N MET A 30 6.21 1.07 -4.14
CA MET A 30 5.12 0.26 -4.69
C MET A 30 4.71 0.71 -6.09
N VAL A 31 4.47 2.01 -6.30
CA VAL A 31 4.06 2.51 -7.62
C VAL A 31 5.12 2.22 -8.67
N ARG A 32 6.41 2.26 -8.33
CA ARG A 32 7.50 1.93 -9.27
C ARG A 32 7.72 0.44 -9.50
N GLY A 33 6.96 -0.43 -8.84
CA GLY A 33 7.15 -1.89 -8.91
C GLY A 33 8.43 -2.37 -8.20
N GLU A 34 9.04 -1.54 -7.34
CA GLU A 34 10.20 -1.93 -6.53
C GLU A 34 9.79 -2.74 -5.29
N MET A 35 8.50 -2.73 -4.94
CA MET A 35 7.90 -3.40 -3.79
C MET A 35 6.46 -3.80 -4.11
N SER A 36 6.01 -4.98 -3.65
CA SER A 36 4.61 -5.39 -3.82
C SER A 36 3.68 -4.68 -2.83
N ALA A 37 2.37 -4.68 -3.10
CA ALA A 37 1.38 -4.14 -2.15
C ALA A 37 1.42 -4.86 -0.79
N GLU A 38 1.61 -6.18 -0.79
CA GLU A 38 1.72 -6.97 0.45
C GLU A 38 2.97 -6.59 1.25
N ALA A 39 4.14 -6.50 0.60
CA ALA A 39 5.37 -6.08 1.26
C ALA A 39 5.27 -4.64 1.78
N MET A 40 4.59 -3.76 1.06
CA MET A 40 4.29 -2.41 1.51
C MET A 40 3.40 -2.39 2.76
N PHE A 41 2.35 -3.23 2.79
CA PHE A 41 1.49 -3.37 3.96
C PHE A 41 2.28 -3.85 5.18
N ASP A 42 3.05 -4.93 5.03
CA ASP A 42 3.83 -5.49 6.14
C ASP A 42 4.85 -4.48 6.69
N ALA A 43 5.46 -3.68 5.82
CA ALA A 43 6.37 -2.61 6.24
C ALA A 43 5.64 -1.45 6.93
N ALA A 44 4.48 -1.03 6.42
CA ALA A 44 3.73 0.11 6.94
C ALA A 44 3.08 -0.19 8.31
N PHE A 45 2.64 -1.43 8.51
CA PHE A 45 1.92 -1.86 9.72
C PHE A 45 2.77 -2.70 10.66
N LEU A 46 4.10 -2.74 10.49
CA LEU A 46 5.02 -3.57 11.28
C LEU A 46 4.78 -3.47 12.79
N ASP A 47 4.68 -2.25 13.31
CA ASP A 47 4.49 -2.02 14.75
C ASP A 47 3.13 -2.58 15.23
N GLU A 48 2.06 -2.33 14.48
CA GLU A 48 0.72 -2.81 14.83
C GLU A 48 0.61 -4.35 14.76
N LEU A 49 1.21 -4.95 13.73
CA LEU A 49 1.26 -6.40 13.55
C LEU A 49 2.03 -7.06 14.70
N TRP A 50 3.19 -6.49 15.06
CA TRP A 50 3.97 -6.97 16.19
C TRP A 50 3.21 -6.86 17.52
N GLN A 51 2.51 -5.75 17.75
CA GLN A 51 1.66 -5.58 18.93
C GLN A 51 0.53 -6.60 18.97
N THR A 52 -0.10 -6.86 17.82
CA THR A 52 -1.16 -7.86 17.67
C THR A 52 -0.67 -9.27 18.01
N GLU A 53 0.53 -9.65 17.54
CA GLU A 53 1.15 -10.93 17.89
C GLU A 53 1.43 -11.07 19.39
N LYS A 54 1.79 -9.98 20.07
CA LYS A 54 2.16 -10.00 21.48
C LYS A 54 0.98 -9.92 22.43
N TRP A 55 -0.05 -9.18 22.07
CA TRP A 55 -1.13 -8.81 22.98
C TRP A 55 -2.52 -9.22 22.50
N GLY A 56 -2.62 -9.84 21.32
CA GLY A 56 -3.88 -10.21 20.69
C GLY A 56 -4.44 -9.08 19.82
N SER A 57 -5.38 -9.43 18.95
CA SER A 57 -6.01 -8.48 18.01
C SER A 57 -7.34 -7.94 18.56
N ASP A 58 -7.62 -6.68 18.25
CA ASP A 58 -8.96 -6.09 18.33
C ASP A 58 -9.65 -6.27 16.97
N TRP A 59 -10.91 -6.68 16.96
CA TRP A 59 -11.67 -6.93 15.74
C TRP A 59 -11.83 -5.67 14.88
N GLU A 60 -11.95 -4.47 15.49
CA GLU A 60 -12.01 -3.22 14.73
C GLU A 60 -10.69 -2.91 14.03
N ALA A 61 -9.57 -3.18 14.72
CA ALA A 61 -8.23 -2.96 14.18
C ALA A 61 -7.92 -3.95 13.06
N GLU A 62 -8.35 -5.21 13.21
CA GLU A 62 -8.22 -6.25 12.19
C GLU A 62 -9.03 -5.92 10.93
N ASP A 63 -10.29 -5.53 11.08
CA ASP A 63 -11.15 -5.19 9.95
C ASP A 63 -10.61 -3.99 9.18
N ARG A 64 -10.16 -2.94 9.89
CA ARG A 64 -9.47 -1.80 9.27
C ARG A 64 -8.25 -2.25 8.47
N ARG A 65 -7.38 -3.08 9.05
CA ARG A 65 -6.16 -3.57 8.38
C ARG A 65 -6.49 -4.41 7.15
N SER A 66 -7.48 -5.30 7.24
CA SER A 66 -7.94 -6.12 6.13
C SER A 66 -8.43 -5.26 4.97
N ASN A 67 -9.23 -4.23 5.26
CA ASN A 67 -9.68 -3.26 4.26
C ASN A 67 -8.51 -2.51 3.61
N ILE A 68 -7.53 -2.06 4.40
CA ILE A 68 -6.34 -1.37 3.88
C ILE A 68 -5.50 -2.30 3.00
N ARG A 69 -5.29 -3.56 3.42
CA ARG A 69 -4.55 -4.56 2.64
C ARG A 69 -5.23 -4.82 1.29
N ALA A 70 -6.55 -4.97 1.27
CA ALA A 70 -7.32 -5.15 0.03
C ALA A 70 -7.22 -3.92 -0.88
N GLU A 71 -7.31 -2.70 -0.33
CA GLU A 71 -7.15 -1.45 -1.09
C GLU A 71 -5.76 -1.32 -1.72
N LEU A 72 -4.69 -1.69 -1.01
CA LEU A 72 -3.33 -1.71 -1.57
C LEU A 72 -3.20 -2.74 -2.70
N ALA A 73 -3.77 -3.93 -2.53
CA ALA A 73 -3.79 -4.96 -3.57
C ALA A 73 -4.55 -4.51 -4.82
N HIS A 74 -5.69 -3.81 -4.66
CA HIS A 74 -6.41 -3.22 -5.78
C HIS A 74 -5.60 -2.13 -6.49
N ALA A 75 -4.82 -1.33 -5.75
CA ALA A 75 -3.95 -0.33 -6.35
C ALA A 75 -2.82 -0.95 -7.19
N GLU A 76 -2.19 -2.02 -6.69
CA GLU A 76 -1.18 -2.78 -7.43
C GLU A 76 -1.78 -3.42 -8.69
N LEU A 77 -2.94 -4.07 -8.57
CA LEU A 77 -3.65 -4.63 -9.72
C LEU A 77 -3.98 -3.56 -10.77
N PHE A 78 -4.48 -2.40 -10.32
CA PHE A 78 -4.80 -1.29 -11.21
C PHE A 78 -3.56 -0.80 -11.98
N LEU A 79 -2.41 -0.69 -11.31
CA LEU A 79 -1.15 -0.30 -11.95
C LEU A 79 -0.69 -1.33 -12.98
N GLY A 80 -0.80 -2.63 -12.68
CA GLY A 80 -0.50 -3.69 -13.64
C GLY A 80 -1.38 -3.62 -14.89
N LEU A 81 -2.70 -3.45 -14.69
CA LEU A 81 -3.65 -3.27 -15.79
C LEU A 81 -3.38 -2.00 -16.62
N LEU A 82 -3.02 -0.90 -15.97
CA LEU A 82 -2.66 0.37 -16.63
C LEU A 82 -1.43 0.21 -17.53
N ARG A 83 -0.46 -0.61 -17.11
CA ARG A 83 0.81 -0.85 -17.81
C ARG A 83 0.71 -1.92 -18.91
N GLY A 84 -0.41 -2.64 -18.97
CA GLY A 84 -0.59 -3.75 -19.89
C GLY A 84 0.19 -5.01 -19.48
N GLU A 85 0.51 -5.14 -18.19
CA GLU A 85 1.10 -6.34 -17.60
C GLU A 85 -0.04 -7.32 -17.30
N GLY A 86 -0.30 -8.24 -18.24
CA GLY A 86 -1.31 -9.30 -18.14
C GLY A 86 -0.73 -10.67 -18.40
#